data_AF-A0A674IFL4-F1
#
_entry.id   AF-A0A674IFL4-F1
#
_cell.length_a   1.000
_cell.length_b   1.000
_cell.length_c   1.000
_cell.angle_alpha   90.00
_cell.angle_beta   90.00
_cell.angle_gamma   90.00
#
_symmetry.space_group_name_H-M   'P 1'
#
loop_
_entity.id
_entity.type
_entity.pdbx_description
1 polymer ?
#
loop_
_entity_poly.entity_id
_entity_poly.type
_entity_poly.pdbx_seq_one_letter_code
_entity_poly.pdbx_strand_id
1 'polypeptide(L)'
;MSNNYEERVTMIAAGDLQEFVPFGRDHCKHHPNALNLQLRQLQPASELWSSDGAAGLVGSLQEVTIHEKQKESWLLRRGVSDVGEEVEYDEELYVAGNMVIWSKGSKSQASAVYKAFTVDSPVLQALWCDFTVPQEKSEKVNSSECLANK
;
A
#
# COMPACT_ATOMS: atom_id res chain seq x y z
N MET A 1 14.29 -0.46 -62.21
CA MET A 1 13.26 0.13 -61.33
C MET A 1 13.85 0.19 -59.94
N SER A 2 14.32 1.36 -59.51
CA SER A 2 14.99 1.52 -58.21
C SER A 2 13.96 1.84 -57.16
N ASN A 3 13.72 0.92 -56.22
CA ASN A 3 12.90 1.18 -55.04
C ASN A 3 13.68 2.06 -54.09
N ASN A 4 13.35 3.35 -54.07
CA ASN A 4 13.88 4.31 -53.12
C ASN A 4 13.10 4.09 -51.80
N TYR A 5 13.76 3.50 -50.79
CA TYR A 5 13.17 3.28 -49.46
C TYR A 5 13.15 4.60 -48.70
N GLU A 6 12.16 5.43 -48.99
CA GLU A 6 11.87 6.63 -48.22
C GLU A 6 11.04 6.21 -47.00
N GLU A 7 11.58 6.35 -45.80
CA GLU A 7 10.87 6.04 -44.55
C GLU A 7 9.75 7.05 -44.36
N ARG A 8 8.50 6.63 -44.57
CA ARG A 8 7.33 7.51 -44.53
C ARG A 8 6.56 7.44 -43.22
N VAL A 9 6.67 6.32 -42.48
CA VAL A 9 5.99 6.07 -41.21
C VAL A 9 6.80 5.03 -40.41
N THR A 10 7.15 5.36 -39.16
CA THR A 10 7.73 4.40 -38.21
C THR A 10 6.61 3.78 -37.36
N MET A 11 6.54 2.45 -37.31
CA MET A 11 5.60 1.70 -36.46
C MET A 11 6.36 0.99 -35.33
N ILE A 12 5.85 1.07 -34.10
CA ILE A 12 6.41 0.37 -32.95
C ILE A 12 5.41 -0.71 -32.53
N ALA A 13 5.85 -1.97 -32.56
CA ALA A 13 5.08 -3.07 -31.99
C ALA A 13 5.39 -3.18 -30.50
N ALA A 14 4.35 -3.36 -29.68
CA ALA A 14 4.52 -3.71 -28.27
C ALA A 14 5.14 -5.11 -28.14
N GLY A 15 5.88 -5.34 -27.05
CA GLY A 15 6.42 -6.66 -26.70
C GLY A 15 5.36 -7.59 -26.12
N ASP A 16 5.79 -8.52 -25.27
CA ASP A 16 4.92 -9.52 -24.66
C ASP A 16 3.81 -8.88 -23.80
N LEU A 17 2.57 -9.32 -24.04
CA LEU A 17 1.39 -8.90 -23.27
C LEU A 17 1.26 -9.78 -22.02
N GLN A 18 1.09 -9.15 -20.86
CA GLN A 18 0.83 -9.84 -19.60
C GLN A 18 -0.35 -9.18 -18.88
N GLU A 19 -1.30 -10.00 -18.42
CA GLU A 19 -2.36 -9.51 -17.53
C GLU A 19 -1.74 -9.11 -16.19
N PHE A 20 -2.08 -7.91 -15.73
CA PHE A 20 -1.57 -7.38 -14.47
C PHE A 20 -2.68 -7.32 -13.41
N VAL A 21 -2.45 -8.02 -12.30
CA VAL A 21 -3.25 -7.94 -11.08
C VAL A 21 -2.31 -7.57 -9.93
N PRO A 22 -2.60 -6.52 -9.15
CA PRO A 22 -1.76 -6.14 -8.03
C PRO A 22 -1.60 -7.31 -7.04
N PHE A 23 -0.37 -7.64 -6.68
CA PHE A 23 -0.08 -8.81 -5.84
C PHE A 23 -0.68 -8.65 -4.43
N GLY A 24 -0.59 -7.43 -3.87
CA GLY A 24 -1.16 -7.10 -2.57
C GLY A 24 -2.67 -7.34 -2.45
N ARG A 25 -3.42 -7.32 -3.56
CA ARG A 25 -4.88 -7.53 -3.54
C ARG A 25 -5.27 -8.89 -2.99
N ASP A 26 -4.60 -9.95 -3.43
CA ASP A 26 -4.92 -11.30 -2.95
C ASP A 26 -4.41 -11.51 -1.52
N HIS A 27 -3.26 -10.90 -1.20
CA HIS A 27 -2.69 -10.96 0.14
C HIS A 27 -3.61 -10.32 1.19
N CYS A 28 -4.23 -9.18 0.88
CA CYS A 28 -5.16 -8.49 1.77
C CYS A 28 -6.39 -9.32 2.16
N LYS A 29 -6.84 -10.28 1.33
CA LYS A 29 -8.00 -11.13 1.64
C LYS A 29 -7.78 -12.03 2.84
N HIS A 30 -6.52 -12.42 3.08
CA HIS A 30 -6.12 -13.32 4.15
C HIS A 30 -5.31 -12.61 5.23
N HIS A 31 -5.20 -11.28 5.15
CA HIS A 31 -4.43 -10.48 6.10
C HIS A 31 -5.19 -10.35 7.43
N PRO A 32 -4.51 -10.44 8.60
CA PRO A 32 -5.17 -10.37 9.91
C PRO A 32 -6.07 -9.14 10.12
N ASN A 33 -5.72 -8.00 9.50
CA ASN A 33 -6.46 -6.73 9.40
C ASN A 33 -7.00 -6.15 10.73
N ALA A 34 -6.68 -6.74 11.87
CA ALA A 34 -7.22 -6.42 13.17
C ALA A 34 -6.13 -5.89 14.10
N LEU A 35 -6.09 -4.58 14.27
CA LEU A 35 -5.26 -3.92 15.27
C LEU A 35 -6.11 -3.59 16.50
N ASN A 36 -6.23 -4.54 17.42
CA ASN A 36 -7.00 -4.35 18.66
C ASN A 36 -6.10 -3.78 19.78
N LEU A 37 -5.90 -2.46 19.79
CA LEU A 37 -5.15 -1.79 20.86
C LEU A 37 -5.97 -1.64 22.15
N GLN A 38 -7.29 -1.51 22.04
CA GLN A 38 -8.21 -1.38 23.17
C GLN A 38 -8.90 -2.72 23.48
N LEU A 39 -8.17 -3.62 24.12
CA LEU A 39 -8.68 -4.94 24.51
C LEU A 39 -9.73 -4.88 25.63
N ARG A 40 -9.80 -3.77 26.36
CA ARG A 40 -10.73 -3.59 27.49
C ARG A 40 -11.82 -2.60 27.13
N GLN A 41 -13.03 -3.10 26.93
CA GLN A 41 -14.21 -2.27 26.85
C GLN A 41 -14.54 -1.74 28.25
N LEU A 42 -14.59 -0.41 28.38
CA LEU A 42 -15.06 0.23 29.61
C LEU A 42 -16.59 0.19 29.63
N GLN A 43 -17.15 0.02 30.82
CA GLN A 43 -18.59 0.22 31.00
C GLN A 43 -18.95 1.68 30.69
N PRO A 44 -20.12 1.95 30.12
CA PRO A 44 -20.60 3.32 29.88
C PRO A 44 -20.47 4.17 31.16
N ALA A 45 -20.04 5.42 31.00
CA ALA A 45 -19.93 6.33 32.12
C ALA A 45 -21.31 6.54 32.78
N SER A 46 -21.32 6.63 34.10
CA SER A 46 -22.54 6.85 34.88
C SER A 46 -23.21 8.18 34.53
N GLU A 47 -24.54 8.20 34.56
CA GLU A 47 -25.39 9.37 34.28
C GLU A 47 -25.05 10.60 35.13
N LEU A 48 -24.36 10.41 36.25
CA LEU A 48 -23.89 11.47 37.15
C LEU A 48 -22.91 12.46 36.47
N TRP A 49 -22.30 12.06 35.34
CA TRP A 49 -21.36 12.87 34.55
C TRP A 49 -21.82 13.06 33.09
N SER A 50 -23.04 12.63 32.76
CA SER A 50 -23.60 12.79 31.41
C SER A 50 -24.03 14.24 31.20
N SER A 51 -23.10 15.08 30.77
CA SER A 51 -23.36 16.49 30.46
C SER A 51 -24.19 16.71 29.18
N ASP A 52 -24.65 15.67 28.48
CA ASP A 52 -25.51 15.85 27.32
C ASP A 52 -26.49 14.68 27.17
N GLY A 53 -27.79 15.00 27.16
CA GLY A 53 -28.93 14.07 27.31
C GLY A 53 -29.21 13.14 26.13
N ALA A 54 -28.19 12.75 25.36
CA ALA A 54 -28.33 11.97 24.13
C ALA A 54 -27.78 10.52 24.22
N ALA A 55 -27.23 10.11 25.38
CA ALA A 55 -26.50 8.85 25.53
C ALA A 55 -27.35 7.56 25.35
N GLY A 56 -28.69 7.64 25.37
CA GLY A 56 -29.58 6.48 25.32
C GLY A 56 -29.96 5.96 23.92
N LEU A 57 -29.70 6.72 22.85
CA LEU A 57 -30.11 6.35 21.48
C LEU A 57 -28.96 5.82 20.61
N VAL A 58 -27.71 5.95 21.08
CA VAL A 58 -26.48 5.54 20.38
C VAL A 58 -26.25 4.02 20.44
N GLY A 59 -27.11 3.26 21.12
CA GLY A 59 -27.06 1.79 21.12
C GLY A 59 -27.87 1.11 20.01
N SER A 60 -28.76 1.85 19.32
CA SER A 60 -29.76 1.25 18.41
C SER A 60 -29.49 1.46 16.92
N LEU A 61 -28.41 2.16 16.55
CA LEU A 61 -27.94 2.21 15.17
C LEU A 61 -27.13 0.94 14.89
N GLN A 62 -27.85 -0.14 14.64
CA GLN A 62 -27.29 -1.36 14.09
C GLN A 62 -26.79 -1.07 12.68
N GLU A 63 -25.49 -0.78 12.61
CA GLU A 63 -24.56 -0.81 11.48
C GLU A 63 -25.19 -1.15 10.12
N VAL A 64 -25.69 -0.12 9.42
CA VAL A 64 -25.90 -0.22 7.97
C VAL A 64 -24.55 0.07 7.34
N THR A 65 -23.75 -0.97 7.10
CA THR A 65 -22.56 -0.85 6.26
C THR A 65 -23.01 -0.63 4.82
N ILE A 66 -23.06 0.64 4.41
CA ILE A 66 -23.06 0.98 2.99
C ILE A 66 -21.78 0.34 2.45
N HIS A 67 -21.92 -0.59 1.50
CA HIS A 67 -20.78 -1.26 0.88
C HIS A 67 -20.08 -0.25 -0.04
N GLU A 68 -19.37 0.70 0.56
CA GLU A 68 -18.47 1.57 -0.16
C GLU A 68 -17.38 0.67 -0.73
N LYS A 69 -17.24 0.69 -2.07
CA LYS A 69 -16.20 -0.07 -2.77
C LYS A 69 -14.87 0.30 -2.11
N GLN A 70 -14.23 -0.63 -1.40
CA GLN A 70 -12.99 -0.33 -0.71
C GLN A 70 -12.00 0.23 -1.72
N LYS A 71 -11.63 1.50 -1.53
CA LYS A 71 -10.70 2.19 -2.41
C LYS A 71 -9.33 1.53 -2.21
N GLU A 72 -8.87 0.84 -3.24
CA GLU A 72 -7.53 0.30 -3.34
C GLU A 72 -6.67 1.17 -4.27
N SER A 73 -5.37 1.19 -4.05
CA SER A 73 -4.40 1.82 -4.95
C SER A 73 -3.07 1.09 -4.90
N TRP A 74 -2.24 1.25 -5.93
CA TRP A 74 -0.91 0.68 -5.97
C TRP A 74 0.07 1.57 -6.73
N LEU A 75 1.35 1.46 -6.36
CA LEU A 75 2.47 2.08 -7.06
C LEU A 75 3.49 1.01 -7.40
N LEU A 76 4.07 1.09 -8.59
CA LEU A 76 5.20 0.27 -9.02
C LEU A 76 6.45 1.13 -9.10
N ARG A 77 7.58 0.58 -8.65
CA ARG A 77 8.92 1.17 -8.88
C ARG A 77 9.90 0.08 -9.26
N ARG A 78 10.98 0.48 -9.93
CA ARG A 78 12.12 -0.40 -10.15
C ARG A 78 12.73 -0.79 -8.81
N GLY A 79 13.03 -2.08 -8.65
CA GLY A 79 13.76 -2.59 -7.49
C GLY A 79 15.14 -1.96 -7.37
N VAL A 80 15.56 -1.72 -6.13
CA VAL A 80 16.93 -1.29 -5.81
C VAL A 80 17.68 -2.52 -5.31
N SER A 81 18.53 -3.10 -6.18
CA SER A 81 19.41 -4.21 -5.82
C SER A 81 20.77 -3.70 -5.34
N ASP A 82 21.43 -4.47 -4.50
CA ASP A 82 22.80 -4.17 -4.04
C ASP A 82 23.78 -4.29 -5.21
N VAL A 83 24.92 -3.58 -5.10
CA VAL A 83 25.96 -3.56 -6.15
C VAL A 83 26.45 -4.97 -6.44
N GLY A 84 26.13 -5.50 -7.62
CA GLY A 84 26.50 -6.85 -8.07
C GLY A 84 25.32 -7.80 -8.29
N GLU A 85 24.11 -7.45 -7.84
CA GLU A 85 22.89 -8.20 -8.16
C GLU A 85 22.21 -7.64 -9.43
N GLU A 86 22.38 -8.36 -10.53
CA GLU A 86 21.86 -8.00 -11.86
C GLU A 86 20.43 -8.52 -12.11
N VAL A 87 19.64 -8.71 -11.04
CA VAL A 87 18.24 -9.15 -11.18
C VAL A 87 17.36 -7.91 -11.28
N GLU A 88 16.83 -7.67 -12.47
CA GLU A 88 15.78 -6.69 -12.66
C GLU A 88 14.47 -7.21 -12.08
N TYR A 89 14.00 -6.55 -11.01
CA TYR A 89 12.72 -6.82 -10.39
C TYR A 89 11.98 -5.50 -10.16
N ASP A 90 10.67 -5.59 -10.04
CA ASP A 90 9.79 -4.49 -9.70
C ASP A 90 9.32 -4.63 -8.25
N GLU A 91 9.14 -3.48 -7.59
CA GLU A 91 8.54 -3.37 -6.28
C GLU A 91 7.13 -2.78 -6.41
N GLU A 92 6.19 -3.34 -5.66
CA GLU A 92 4.82 -2.89 -5.59
C GLU A 92 4.51 -2.41 -4.17
N LEU A 93 3.89 -1.24 -4.05
CA LEU A 93 3.28 -0.75 -2.82
C LEU A 93 1.77 -0.69 -3.02
N TYR A 94 1.06 -1.67 -2.47
CA TYR A 94 -0.39 -1.80 -2.56
C TYR A 94 -1.07 -1.30 -1.27
N VAL A 95 -2.17 -0.59 -1.40
CA VAL A 95 -2.94 0.00 -0.29
C VAL A 95 -4.40 -0.45 -0.39
N ALA A 96 -4.95 -0.94 0.71
CA ALA A 96 -6.38 -1.20 0.84
C ALA A 96 -6.85 -1.01 2.29
N GLY A 97 -7.77 -0.07 2.52
CA GLY A 97 -8.27 0.24 3.85
C GLY A 97 -7.14 0.65 4.80
N ASN A 98 -6.92 -0.14 5.84
CA ASN A 98 -5.91 0.09 6.88
C ASN A 98 -4.58 -0.63 6.60
N MET A 99 -4.44 -1.26 5.43
CA MET A 99 -3.32 -2.12 5.11
C MET A 99 -2.45 -1.54 4.00
N VAL A 100 -1.14 -1.74 4.12
CA VAL A 100 -0.17 -1.48 3.06
C VAL A 100 0.67 -2.74 2.86
N ILE A 101 0.72 -3.25 1.64
CA ILE A 101 1.50 -4.43 1.28
C ILE A 101 2.63 -4.00 0.34
N TRP A 102 3.87 -4.20 0.76
CA TRP A 102 5.05 -4.05 -0.08
C TRP A 102 5.48 -5.43 -0.59
N SER A 103 5.46 -5.61 -1.91
CA SER A 103 5.87 -6.84 -2.57
C SER A 103 6.99 -6.61 -3.59
N LYS A 104 7.72 -7.68 -3.89
CA LYS A 104 8.82 -7.74 -4.87
C LYS A 104 8.50 -8.85 -5.87
N GLY A 105 8.65 -8.59 -7.16
CA GLY A 105 8.44 -9.59 -8.20
C GLY A 105 9.21 -9.26 -9.47
N SER A 106 9.47 -10.26 -10.31
CA SER A 106 10.10 -10.04 -11.61
C SER A 106 9.33 -10.80 -12.69
N LYS A 107 9.67 -10.56 -13.97
CA LYS A 107 9.08 -11.34 -15.06
C LYS A 107 9.45 -12.82 -15.00
N SER A 108 10.59 -13.15 -14.39
CA SER A 108 11.16 -14.51 -14.35
C SER A 108 10.92 -15.23 -13.03
N GLN A 109 10.51 -14.53 -11.98
CA GLN A 109 10.32 -15.09 -10.63
C GLN A 109 8.95 -14.73 -10.07
N ALA A 110 8.38 -15.63 -9.27
CA ALA A 110 7.12 -15.36 -8.60
C ALA A 110 7.23 -14.16 -7.65
N SER A 111 6.19 -13.33 -7.62
CA SER A 111 6.09 -12.23 -6.66
C SER A 111 5.98 -12.74 -5.23
N ALA A 112 6.58 -12.01 -4.28
CA ALA A 112 6.53 -12.31 -2.86
C ALA A 112 6.28 -11.04 -2.05
N VAL A 113 5.56 -11.16 -0.94
CA VAL A 113 5.45 -10.07 0.04
C VAL A 113 6.81 -9.86 0.69
N TYR A 114 7.32 -8.64 0.59
CA TYR A 114 8.50 -8.22 1.34
C TYR A 114 8.10 -7.76 2.74
N LYS A 115 7.04 -6.93 2.85
CA LYS A 115 6.54 -6.43 4.13
C LYS A 115 5.06 -6.08 4.08
N ALA A 116 4.36 -6.24 5.19
CA ALA A 116 2.96 -5.85 5.35
C ALA A 116 2.83 -4.92 6.57
N PHE A 117 1.99 -3.89 6.43
CA PHE A 117 1.68 -2.92 7.46
C PHE A 117 0.20 -2.90 7.73
N THR A 118 -0.15 -2.67 9.00
CA THR A 118 -1.52 -2.36 9.40
C THR A 118 -1.50 -1.19 10.34
N VAL A 119 -2.34 -0.22 10.04
CA VAL A 119 -2.55 0.98 10.83
C VAL A 119 -3.94 0.95 11.46
N ASP A 120 -4.19 1.82 12.43
CA ASP A 120 -5.46 1.88 13.16
C ASP A 120 -6.58 2.62 12.41
N SER A 121 -6.22 3.46 11.42
CA SER A 121 -7.18 4.20 10.59
C SER A 121 -6.95 3.97 9.09
N PRO A 122 -7.93 4.28 8.21
CA PRO A 122 -7.77 4.11 6.77
C PRO A 122 -6.61 4.92 6.21
N VAL A 123 -5.75 4.25 5.43
CA VAL A 123 -4.57 4.85 4.82
C VAL A 123 -5.01 5.84 3.75
N LEU A 124 -4.57 7.09 3.88
CA LEU A 124 -4.82 8.12 2.87
C LEU A 124 -3.86 7.99 1.68
N GLN A 125 -2.58 7.77 2.00
CA GLN A 125 -1.52 7.65 1.02
C GLN A 125 -0.35 6.85 1.61
N ALA A 126 0.26 6.01 0.77
CA ALA A 126 1.52 5.35 1.04
C ALA A 126 2.49 5.65 -0.11
N LEU A 127 3.74 5.98 0.22
CA LEU A 127 4.77 6.30 -0.75
C LEU A 127 6.15 5.95 -0.21
N TRP A 128 7.08 5.67 -1.11
CA TRP A 128 8.49 5.60 -0.78
C TRP A 128 9.09 7.00 -0.73
N CYS A 129 9.92 7.24 0.28
CA CYS A 129 10.56 8.52 0.58
C CYS A 129 11.97 8.23 1.10
N ASP A 130 12.94 9.07 0.75
CA ASP A 130 14.26 9.04 1.37
C ASP A 130 14.51 10.37 2.07
N PHE A 131 15.06 10.31 3.28
CA PHE A 131 15.39 11.49 4.06
C PHE A 131 16.90 11.60 4.21
N THR A 132 17.43 12.79 3.93
CA THR A 132 18.83 13.10 4.22
C THR A 132 19.00 13.31 5.72
N VAL A 133 19.74 12.42 6.37
CA VAL A 133 20.17 12.63 7.75
C VAL A 133 21.52 13.33 7.72
N PRO A 134 21.66 14.55 8.29
CA PRO A 134 22.95 15.21 8.38
C PRO A 134 23.93 14.33 9.17
N GLN A 135 24.99 13.87 8.52
CA GLN A 135 26.03 13.14 9.22
C GLN A 135 26.88 14.13 10.04
N GLU A 136 26.69 14.15 11.35
CA GLU A 136 27.85 14.27 12.21
C GLU A 136 28.57 12.92 12.17
N LYS A 137 29.55 12.80 11.27
CA LYS A 137 30.50 11.66 11.15
C LYS A 137 29.94 10.30 11.58
N SER A 138 29.07 9.68 10.80
CA SER A 138 29.00 8.21 10.72
C SER A 138 28.17 7.75 9.53
N GLU A 139 28.77 6.86 8.75
CA GLU A 139 28.20 6.18 7.59
C GLU A 139 27.03 5.29 8.00
N LYS A 140 25.80 5.66 7.58
CA LYS A 140 24.69 4.75 7.23
C LYS A 140 23.52 5.58 6.66
N VAL A 141 23.15 5.30 5.42
CA VAL A 141 21.93 5.82 4.79
C VAL A 141 20.76 4.97 5.29
N ASN A 142 19.83 5.57 6.01
CA ASN A 142 18.60 4.91 6.43
C ASN A 142 17.52 5.22 5.37
N SER A 143 17.16 4.25 4.54
CA SER A 143 15.92 4.35 3.76
C SER A 143 14.74 4.03 4.69
N SER A 144 13.75 4.91 4.75
CA SER A 144 12.59 4.77 5.64
C SER A 144 11.29 4.85 4.86
N GLU A 145 10.25 4.16 5.34
CA GLU A 145 8.94 4.12 4.71
C GLU A 145 8.01 5.11 5.41
N CYS A 146 7.34 5.97 4.63
CA CYS A 146 6.42 6.97 5.14
C CYS A 146 4.97 6.44 5.10
N LEU A 147 4.30 6.43 6.25
CA LEU A 147 2.86 6.19 6.36
C LEU A 147 2.19 7.45 6.95
N ALA A 148 1.20 8.00 6.24
CA ALA A 148 0.43 9.15 6.70
C ALA A 148 -1.02 8.72 7.01
N ASN A 149 -1.40 8.84 8.29
CA ASN A 149 -2.73 8.56 8.81
C ASN A 149 -3.35 9.84 9.39
N LYS A 150 -4.69 9.90 9.47
CA LYS A 150 -5.42 10.95 10.16
C LYS A 150 -5.60 10.64 11.64
#